data_AF-A0A7W5GDB9-F1
#
_entry.id   AF-A0A7W5GDB9-F1
#
_cell.length_a   1.000
_cell.length_b   1.000
_cell.length_c   1.000
_cell.angle_alpha   90.00
_cell.angle_beta   90.00
_cell.angle_gamma   90.00
#
_symmetry.space_group_name_H-M   'P 1'
#
loop_
_entity.id
_entity.type
_entity.pdbx_description
1 polymer ?
#
loop_
_entity_poly.entity_id
_entity_poly.type
_entity_poly.pdbx_seq_one_letter_code
_entity_poly.pdbx_strand_id
1 'polypeptide(L)'
;MRNLTISKKLLGGFISVLILLAIIMTINLVQLISLNHTYTELIEDRTKKMLQVKDMVIAVKSEQIAVRVYAMLGDETSLKGITSSHETYMTISKQLTAAVKTADMIEMLKQSDAAENEYFELAKEVSELKKQNKEQEFTALLSNQGRAIIARFEKILTDMEAYQQSLLDRSQAQASKQVEDVISLVIILGIITLILGLAIAILIGRLISKPITELAKAAEKIATGDLTGKPIMMKSNDELGMLSSSFNMMANNLRALIVRVGSSSEQVAASSEELSASAEQTSLVTEQIAITIQEVATGVDRQVTLAHEGFQTIHEMAIGFQQIAANTQSVSAKAAEASEKAISGNESIQTAVAQMNAINDTVSGLAEVISELDGKSNQINNIVGVITELSAQTNLLSLNAAIEAARLRGCRHRGTEAVPAIF
;
A
#
# COMPACT_ATOMS: atom_id res chain seq x y z
N MET A 1 28.69 23.68 -11.43
CA MET A 1 27.57 23.82 -10.46
C MET A 1 26.60 22.64 -10.40
N ARG A 2 26.58 21.68 -11.35
CA ARG A 2 25.54 20.62 -11.40
C ARG A 2 25.59 19.57 -10.27
N ASN A 3 26.71 19.49 -9.54
CA ASN A 3 26.91 18.55 -8.43
C ASN A 3 27.02 19.28 -7.07
N LEU A 4 26.74 20.58 -7.05
CA LEU A 4 26.76 21.34 -5.80
C LEU A 4 25.38 21.30 -5.16
N THR A 5 25.38 21.11 -3.85
CA THR A 5 24.16 21.16 -3.04
C THR A 5 23.48 22.53 -3.15
N ILE A 6 22.18 22.60 -2.87
CA ILE A 6 21.43 23.86 -2.85
C ILE A 6 22.13 24.88 -1.93
N SER A 7 22.56 24.44 -0.75
CA SER A 7 23.32 25.25 0.20
C SER A 7 24.63 25.76 -0.41
N LYS A 8 25.43 24.90 -1.05
CA LYS A 8 26.69 25.31 -1.71
C LYS A 8 26.47 26.27 -2.88
N LYS A 9 25.36 26.15 -3.62
CA LYS A 9 24.99 27.10 -4.69
C LYS A 9 24.65 28.47 -4.13
N LEU A 10 23.82 28.53 -3.09
CA LEU A 10 23.46 29.77 -2.40
C LEU A 10 24.70 30.42 -1.78
N LEU A 11 25.48 29.66 -1.03
CA LEU A 11 26.69 30.14 -0.37
C LEU A 11 27.72 30.65 -1.39
N GLY A 12 27.92 29.94 -2.51
CA GLY A 12 28.77 30.39 -3.60
C GLY A 12 28.30 31.70 -4.23
N GLY A 13 26.99 31.86 -4.43
CA GLY A 13 26.39 33.12 -4.88
C GLY A 13 26.64 34.27 -3.91
N PHE A 14 26.32 34.09 -2.62
CA PHE A 14 26.55 35.12 -1.60
C PHE A 14 28.03 35.47 -1.43
N ILE A 15 28.92 34.46 -1.38
CA ILE A 15 30.37 34.68 -1.29
C ILE A 15 30.88 35.45 -2.50
N SER A 16 30.41 35.13 -3.72
CA SER A 16 30.84 35.86 -4.91
C SER A 16 30.45 37.34 -4.87
N VAL A 17 29.24 37.66 -4.36
CA VAL A 17 28.81 39.05 -4.14
C VAL A 17 29.62 39.73 -3.04
N LEU A 18 29.90 39.04 -1.93
CA LEU A 18 30.70 39.58 -0.83
C LEU A 18 32.15 39.88 -1.25
N ILE A 19 32.78 38.99 -2.02
CA ILE A 19 34.12 39.22 -2.58
C ILE A 19 34.11 40.45 -3.49
N LEU A 20 33.08 40.57 -4.34
CA LEU A 20 32.97 41.70 -5.26
C LEU A 20 32.77 43.03 -4.50
N LEU A 21 31.95 43.04 -3.45
CA LEU A 21 31.81 44.19 -2.55
C LEU A 21 33.12 44.53 -1.82
N ALA A 22 33.86 43.54 -1.33
CA ALA A 22 35.14 43.76 -0.65
C ALA A 22 36.20 44.35 -1.59
N ILE A 23 36.27 43.88 -2.84
CA ILE A 23 37.17 44.44 -3.86
C ILE A 23 36.84 45.91 -4.11
N ILE A 24 35.56 46.24 -4.31
CA ILE A 24 35.12 47.61 -4.57
C ILE A 24 35.36 48.52 -3.37
N MET A 25 35.07 48.04 -2.16
CA MET A 25 35.37 48.77 -0.93
C MET A 25 36.87 49.07 -0.81
N THR A 26 37.72 48.11 -1.15
CA THR A 26 39.18 48.27 -1.12
C THR A 26 39.64 49.30 -2.15
N ILE A 27 39.15 49.22 -3.39
CA ILE A 27 39.47 50.19 -4.46
C ILE A 27 39.04 51.61 -4.05
N ASN A 28 37.81 51.75 -3.53
CA ASN A 28 37.29 53.03 -3.05
C ASN A 28 38.14 53.61 -1.92
N LEU A 29 38.55 52.78 -0.96
CA LEU A 29 39.37 53.23 0.16
C LEU A 29 40.75 53.69 -0.29
N VAL A 30 41.39 52.97 -1.23
CA VAL A 30 42.67 53.40 -1.83
C VAL A 30 42.53 54.72 -2.58
N GLN A 31 41.48 54.90 -3.36
CA GLN A 31 41.24 56.16 -4.08
C GLN A 31 40.96 57.33 -3.16
N LEU A 32 40.20 57.11 -2.08
CA LEU A 32 39.89 58.15 -1.09
C LEU A 32 41.15 58.60 -0.34
N ILE A 33 42.06 57.66 -0.02
CA ILE A 33 43.37 58.00 0.56
C ILE A 33 44.21 58.84 -0.42
N SER A 34 44.24 58.47 -1.71
CA SER A 34 44.97 59.24 -2.73
C SER A 34 44.41 60.66 -2.88
N LEU A 35 43.08 60.79 -2.88
CA LEU A 35 42.39 62.08 -2.97
C LEU A 35 42.68 62.95 -1.74
N ASN A 36 42.66 62.35 -0.55
CA ASN A 36 43.04 63.03 0.68
C ASN A 36 44.48 63.56 0.62
N HIS A 37 45.43 62.79 0.06
CA HIS A 37 46.81 63.24 -0.11
C HIS A 37 46.93 64.47 -1.03
N THR A 38 46.24 64.46 -2.18
CA THR A 38 46.19 65.61 -3.09
C THR A 38 45.59 66.85 -2.40
N TYR A 39 44.52 66.67 -1.60
CA TYR A 39 43.92 67.76 -0.83
C TYR A 39 44.87 68.31 0.24
N THR A 40 45.59 67.44 0.96
CA THR A 40 46.60 67.87 1.93
C THR A 40 47.73 68.64 1.24
N GLU A 41 48.21 68.21 0.07
CA GLU A 41 49.22 68.96 -0.69
C GLU A 41 48.69 70.35 -1.11
N LEU A 42 47.45 70.44 -1.57
CA LEU A 42 46.84 71.72 -1.98
C LEU A 42 46.73 72.71 -0.81
N ILE A 43 46.25 72.25 0.34
CA ILE A 43 45.96 73.11 1.50
C ILE A 43 47.22 73.38 2.33
N GLU A 44 47.99 72.35 2.69
CA GLU A 44 49.11 72.50 3.64
C GLU A 44 50.42 72.91 2.97
N ASP A 45 50.62 72.58 1.69
CA ASP A 45 51.85 72.88 0.96
C ASP A 45 51.68 74.08 0.01
N ARG A 46 50.77 73.99 -0.97
CA ARG A 46 50.62 75.02 -2.02
C ARG A 46 50.08 76.33 -1.46
N THR A 47 48.99 76.28 -0.69
CA THR A 47 48.38 77.48 -0.09
C THR A 47 49.32 78.15 0.90
N LYS A 48 50.09 77.38 1.68
CA LYS A 48 51.08 77.91 2.61
C LYS A 48 52.21 78.66 1.89
N LYS A 49 52.74 78.10 0.79
CA LYS A 49 53.78 78.77 -0.02
C LYS A 49 53.28 80.05 -0.67
N MET A 50 52.04 80.04 -1.18
CA MET A 50 51.37 81.24 -1.68
C MET A 50 51.25 82.31 -0.59
N LEU A 51 50.81 81.94 0.62
CA LEU A 51 50.68 82.87 1.73
C LEU A 51 52.03 83.47 2.13
N GLN A 52 53.10 82.66 2.14
CA GLN A 52 54.46 83.15 2.37
C GLN A 52 54.90 84.19 1.33
N VAL A 53 54.60 83.98 0.04
CA VAL A 53 54.89 85.00 -1.00
C VAL A 53 54.09 86.28 -0.74
N LYS A 54 52.81 86.18 -0.36
CA LYS A 54 52.01 87.36 0.00
C LYS A 54 52.55 88.07 1.24
N ASP A 55 52.99 87.33 2.25
CA ASP A 55 53.61 87.89 3.45
C ASP A 55 54.94 88.59 3.13
N MET A 56 55.73 88.08 2.17
CA MET A 56 56.91 88.78 1.65
C MET A 56 56.52 90.10 0.97
N VAL A 57 55.48 90.11 0.13
CA VAL A 57 54.96 91.34 -0.48
C VAL A 57 54.54 92.35 0.61
N ILE A 58 53.86 91.89 1.66
CA ILE A 58 53.44 92.74 2.78
C ILE A 58 54.66 93.30 3.53
N ALA A 59 55.67 92.47 3.81
CA ALA A 59 56.91 92.91 4.47
C ALA A 59 57.61 94.01 3.68
N VAL A 60 57.73 93.84 2.36
CA VAL A 60 58.34 94.85 1.47
C VAL A 60 57.53 96.14 1.44
N LYS A 61 56.19 96.06 1.35
CA LYS A 61 55.33 97.25 1.41
C LYS A 61 55.44 97.95 2.77
N SER A 62 55.54 97.19 3.86
CA SER A 62 55.76 97.73 5.21
C SER A 62 57.11 98.44 5.31
N GLU A 63 58.17 97.86 4.77
CA GLU A 63 59.49 98.49 4.72
C GLU A 63 59.46 99.78 3.89
N GLN A 64 58.86 99.76 2.71
CA GLN A 64 58.69 100.96 1.88
C GLN A 64 57.97 102.09 2.62
N ILE A 65 56.91 101.76 3.37
CA ILE A 65 56.19 102.72 4.20
C ILE A 65 57.11 103.24 5.31
N ALA A 66 57.81 102.36 6.03
CA ALA A 66 58.72 102.75 7.10
C ALA A 66 59.86 103.67 6.61
N VAL A 67 60.45 103.37 5.44
CA VAL A 67 61.47 104.23 4.80
C VAL A 67 60.91 105.60 4.48
N ARG A 68 59.71 105.69 3.89
CA ARG A 68 59.08 106.98 3.55
C ARG A 68 58.70 107.77 4.79
N VAL A 69 58.12 107.13 5.81
CA VAL A 69 57.75 107.78 7.08
C VAL A 69 59.00 108.26 7.81
N TYR A 70 60.07 107.46 7.85
CA TYR A 70 61.35 107.90 8.41
C TYR A 70 61.94 109.10 7.64
N ALA A 71 61.91 109.07 6.30
CA ALA A 71 62.37 110.17 5.48
C ALA A 71 61.57 111.47 5.74
N MET A 72 60.28 111.37 6.04
CA MET A 72 59.42 112.50 6.39
C MET A 72 59.62 112.99 7.84
N LEU A 73 59.50 112.10 8.83
CA LEU A 73 59.39 112.44 10.25
C LEU A 73 60.69 112.27 11.04
N GLY A 74 61.60 111.40 10.59
CA GLY A 74 62.88 111.11 11.26
C GLY A 74 62.77 110.35 12.58
N ASP A 75 61.64 109.68 12.85
CA ASP A 75 61.36 109.03 14.12
C ASP A 75 62.03 107.65 14.26
N GLU A 76 62.47 107.28 15.46
CA GLU A 76 63.15 105.99 15.69
C GLU A 76 62.24 104.77 15.50
N THR A 77 60.91 104.93 15.60
CA THR A 77 59.96 103.83 15.41
C THR A 77 59.98 103.36 13.97
N SER A 78 60.01 104.28 13.02
CA SER A 78 60.16 103.96 11.59
C SER A 78 61.49 103.29 11.29
N LEU A 79 62.60 103.70 11.93
CA LEU A 79 63.90 103.04 11.76
C LEU A 79 63.89 101.57 12.24
N LYS A 80 63.24 101.29 13.37
CA LYS A 80 63.00 99.91 13.83
C LYS A 80 62.08 99.14 12.87
N GLY A 81 61.09 99.82 12.31
CA GLY A 81 60.17 99.26 11.31
C GLY A 81 60.88 98.78 10.04
N ILE A 82 61.89 99.52 9.57
CA ILE A 82 62.73 99.12 8.42
C ILE A 82 63.45 97.81 8.73
N THR A 83 64.24 97.76 9.82
CA THR A 83 64.98 96.55 10.21
C THR A 83 64.07 95.36 10.47
N SER A 84 62.95 95.55 11.16
CA SER A 84 62.00 94.48 11.48
C SER A 84 61.32 93.91 10.22
N SER A 85 60.95 94.78 9.27
CA SER A 85 60.35 94.35 7.99
C SER A 85 61.36 93.56 7.16
N HIS A 86 62.61 94.02 7.11
CA HIS A 86 63.72 93.31 6.45
C HIS A 86 63.97 91.92 7.07
N GLU A 87 64.10 91.84 8.40
CA GLU A 87 64.30 90.55 9.10
C GLU A 87 63.12 89.59 8.87
N THR A 88 61.89 90.13 8.86
CA THR A 88 60.67 89.36 8.57
C THR A 88 60.71 88.80 7.15
N TYR A 89 61.02 89.65 6.16
CA TYR A 89 61.18 89.23 4.76
C TYR A 89 62.23 88.12 4.63
N MET A 90 63.43 88.33 5.18
CA MET A 90 64.54 87.38 5.07
C MET A 90 64.21 86.05 5.75
N THR A 91 63.46 86.08 6.86
CA THR A 91 62.98 84.88 7.55
C THR A 91 62.00 84.10 6.68
N ILE A 92 61.01 84.77 6.09
CA ILE A 92 60.00 84.13 5.23
C ILE A 92 60.67 83.58 3.96
N SER A 93 61.57 84.35 3.32
CA SER A 93 62.30 83.91 2.13
C SER A 93 63.13 82.66 2.40
N LYS A 94 63.82 82.59 3.54
CA LYS A 94 64.58 81.39 3.95
C LYS A 94 63.68 80.18 4.16
N GLN A 95 62.53 80.36 4.81
CA GLN A 95 61.55 79.28 5.00
C GLN A 95 60.98 78.79 3.66
N LEU A 96 60.64 79.72 2.77
CA LEU A 96 60.09 79.42 1.45
C LEU A 96 61.12 78.72 0.56
N THR A 97 62.38 79.17 0.59
CA THR A 97 63.51 78.53 -0.11
C THR A 97 63.70 77.07 0.32
N ALA A 98 63.54 76.77 1.62
CA ALA A 98 63.63 75.40 2.12
C ALA A 98 62.45 74.50 1.69
N ALA A 99 61.28 75.09 1.39
CA ALA A 99 60.06 74.37 1.03
C ALA A 99 59.85 74.22 -0.50
N VAL A 100 60.50 75.05 -1.30
CA VAL A 100 60.39 75.07 -2.76
C VAL A 100 61.38 74.09 -3.39
N LYS A 101 60.96 73.37 -4.44
CA LYS A 101 61.80 72.41 -5.19
C LYS A 101 62.04 72.77 -6.65
N THR A 102 61.36 73.81 -7.16
CA THR A 102 61.39 74.21 -8.56
C THR A 102 62.48 75.24 -8.83
N ALA A 103 63.30 75.00 -9.86
CA ALA A 103 64.44 75.86 -10.22
C ALA A 103 64.02 77.33 -10.45
N ASP A 104 62.92 77.56 -11.17
CA ASP A 104 62.43 78.92 -11.47
C ASP A 104 62.13 79.73 -10.19
N MET A 105 61.47 79.11 -9.22
CA MET A 105 61.11 79.77 -7.96
C MET A 105 62.33 80.00 -7.06
N ILE A 106 63.31 79.08 -7.07
CA ILE A 106 64.58 79.29 -6.36
C ILE A 106 65.35 80.47 -6.95
N GLU A 107 65.37 80.59 -8.28
CA GLU A 107 66.03 81.72 -8.96
C GLU A 107 65.30 83.04 -8.69
N MET A 108 63.96 83.06 -8.74
CA MET A 108 63.17 84.24 -8.36
C MET A 108 63.40 84.64 -6.90
N LEU A 109 63.44 83.69 -5.96
CA LEU A 109 63.75 83.95 -4.55
C LEU A 109 65.14 84.59 -4.38
N LYS A 110 66.15 84.04 -5.06
CA LYS A 110 67.50 84.60 -5.03
C LYS A 110 67.57 86.03 -5.57
N GLN A 111 66.87 86.33 -6.67
CA GLN A 111 66.79 87.68 -7.23
C GLN A 111 66.00 88.63 -6.31
N SER A 112 64.94 88.11 -5.68
CA SER A 112 64.11 88.82 -4.71
C SER A 112 64.93 89.19 -3.45
N ASP A 113 65.71 88.26 -2.91
CA ASP A 113 66.61 88.48 -1.77
C ASP A 113 67.72 89.49 -2.08
N ALA A 114 68.27 89.44 -3.30
CA ALA A 114 69.25 90.44 -3.73
C ALA A 114 68.63 91.84 -3.79
N ALA A 115 67.41 91.96 -4.35
CA ALA A 115 66.70 93.22 -4.43
C ALA A 115 66.30 93.78 -3.05
N GLU A 116 65.90 92.91 -2.12
CA GLU A 116 65.65 93.26 -0.72
C GLU A 116 66.91 93.84 -0.06
N ASN A 117 68.05 93.13 -0.15
CA ASN A 117 69.29 93.59 0.47
C ASN A 117 69.76 94.92 -0.13
N GLU A 118 69.65 95.10 -1.45
CA GLU A 118 69.94 96.38 -2.12
C GLU A 118 69.02 97.50 -1.61
N TYR A 119 67.73 97.22 -1.40
CA TYR A 119 66.78 98.20 -0.89
C TYR A 119 67.03 98.56 0.58
N PHE A 120 67.37 97.57 1.41
CA PHE A 120 67.71 97.76 2.83
C PHE A 120 68.98 98.59 3.01
N GLU A 121 70.01 98.36 2.19
CA GLU A 121 71.22 99.20 2.19
C GLU A 121 70.92 100.64 1.73
N LEU A 122 70.07 100.82 0.71
CA LEU A 122 69.58 102.14 0.33
C LEU A 122 68.80 102.81 1.47
N ALA A 123 67.97 102.05 2.20
CA ALA A 123 67.23 102.54 3.36
C ALA A 123 68.17 103.00 4.49
N LYS A 124 69.29 102.31 4.72
CA LYS A 124 70.34 102.74 5.65
C LYS A 124 71.00 104.03 5.19
N GLU A 125 71.36 104.13 3.91
CA GLU A 125 71.97 105.34 3.35
C GLU A 125 71.02 106.55 3.46
N VAL A 126 69.75 106.36 3.12
CA VAL A 126 68.69 107.36 3.34
C VAL A 126 68.61 107.77 4.81
N SER A 127 68.74 106.79 5.72
CA SER A 127 68.70 107.06 7.15
C SER A 127 69.90 107.87 7.65
N GLU A 128 71.09 107.62 7.12
CA GLU A 128 72.31 108.38 7.40
C GLU A 128 72.25 109.81 6.82
N LEU A 129 71.81 109.95 5.57
CA LEU A 129 71.62 111.25 4.91
C LEU A 129 70.57 112.10 5.63
N LYS A 130 69.50 111.48 6.15
CA LYS A 130 68.49 112.17 6.98
C LYS A 130 69.11 112.68 8.28
N LYS A 131 69.92 111.90 8.98
CA LYS A 131 70.66 112.34 10.18
C LYS A 131 71.60 113.51 9.90
N GLN A 132 72.15 113.58 8.69
CA GLN A 132 73.01 114.67 8.22
C GLN A 132 72.23 115.88 7.65
N ASN A 133 70.88 115.87 7.67
CA ASN A 133 70.00 116.90 7.11
C ASN A 133 70.17 117.13 5.59
N LYS A 134 70.58 116.10 4.84
CA LYS A 134 70.80 116.18 3.39
C LYS A 134 69.56 115.81 2.59
N GLU A 135 68.53 116.65 2.68
CA GLU A 135 67.19 116.34 2.14
C GLU A 135 67.13 116.14 0.63
N GLN A 136 67.86 116.96 -0.13
CA GLN A 136 67.93 116.82 -1.59
C GLN A 136 68.63 115.53 -2.02
N GLU A 137 69.68 115.11 -1.30
CA GLU A 137 70.46 113.92 -1.63
C GLU A 137 69.62 112.64 -1.41
N PHE A 138 68.98 112.49 -0.24
CA PHE A 138 68.17 111.29 0.00
C PHE A 138 66.89 111.27 -0.83
N THR A 139 66.31 112.44 -1.15
CA THR A 139 65.11 112.51 -2.01
C THR A 139 65.43 112.09 -3.44
N ALA A 140 66.60 112.50 -3.96
CA ALA A 140 67.09 112.05 -5.26
C ALA A 140 67.41 110.55 -5.25
N LEU A 141 68.02 110.05 -4.16
CA LEU A 141 68.33 108.63 -3.98
C LEU A 141 67.06 107.76 -4.00
N LEU A 142 66.02 108.15 -3.25
CA LEU A 142 64.72 107.48 -3.24
C LEU A 142 63.99 107.57 -4.60
N SER A 143 64.00 108.74 -5.23
CA SER A 143 63.24 108.98 -6.48
C SER A 143 63.86 108.29 -7.70
N ASN A 144 65.18 108.11 -7.71
CA ASN A 144 65.90 107.47 -8.80
C ASN A 144 66.19 105.99 -8.49
N GLN A 145 67.15 105.74 -7.58
CA GLN A 145 67.62 104.39 -7.29
C GLN A 145 66.58 103.58 -6.52
N GLY A 146 65.98 104.16 -5.48
CA GLY A 146 64.95 103.50 -4.67
C GLY A 146 63.75 103.08 -5.51
N ARG A 147 63.26 103.96 -6.39
CA ARG A 147 62.17 103.65 -7.33
C ARG A 147 62.53 102.52 -8.28
N ALA A 148 63.74 102.50 -8.83
CA ALA A 148 64.19 101.44 -9.75
C ALA A 148 64.30 100.08 -9.05
N ILE A 149 64.88 100.04 -7.84
CA ILE A 149 65.00 98.84 -7.02
C ILE A 149 63.61 98.30 -6.67
N ILE A 150 62.71 99.17 -6.15
CA ILE A 150 61.33 98.79 -5.82
C ILE A 150 60.59 98.26 -7.05
N ALA A 151 60.69 98.93 -8.21
CA ALA A 151 60.00 98.47 -9.41
C ALA A 151 60.46 97.08 -9.86
N ARG A 152 61.77 96.80 -9.81
CA ARG A 152 62.32 95.47 -10.09
C ARG A 152 61.85 94.45 -9.05
N PHE A 153 61.88 94.82 -7.78
CA PHE A 153 61.54 93.95 -6.66
C PHE A 153 60.06 93.57 -6.67
N GLU A 154 59.16 94.54 -6.83
CA GLU A 154 57.72 94.31 -6.96
C GLU A 154 57.40 93.45 -8.17
N LYS A 155 58.12 93.62 -9.28
CA LYS A 155 57.97 92.76 -10.45
C LYS A 155 58.33 91.31 -10.11
N ILE A 156 59.47 91.06 -9.47
CA ILE A 156 59.89 89.71 -9.08
C ILE A 156 58.85 89.06 -8.15
N LEU A 157 58.37 89.79 -7.14
CA LEU A 157 57.36 89.27 -6.22
C LEU A 157 56.01 89.03 -6.90
N THR A 158 55.63 89.87 -7.85
CA THR A 158 54.41 89.68 -8.67
C THR A 158 54.55 88.43 -9.56
N ASP A 159 55.72 88.23 -10.18
CA ASP A 159 56.02 87.05 -10.98
C ASP A 159 56.01 85.77 -10.10
N MET A 160 56.51 85.85 -8.87
CA MET A 160 56.43 84.77 -7.87
C MET A 160 54.99 84.46 -7.44
N GLU A 161 54.17 85.49 -7.19
CA GLU A 161 52.75 85.33 -6.86
C GLU A 161 52.00 84.68 -8.03
N ALA A 162 52.20 85.18 -9.25
CA ALA A 162 51.60 84.60 -10.45
C ALA A 162 52.05 83.15 -10.68
N TYR A 163 53.32 82.84 -10.42
CA TYR A 163 53.85 81.48 -10.50
C TYR A 163 53.17 80.55 -9.48
N GLN A 164 53.11 80.93 -8.20
CA GLN A 164 52.42 80.14 -7.18
C GLN A 164 50.92 80.00 -7.45
N GLN A 165 50.27 81.04 -7.97
CA GLN A 165 48.85 81.02 -8.31
C GLN A 165 48.59 80.01 -9.43
N SER A 166 49.43 80.04 -10.48
CA SER A 166 49.33 79.08 -11.58
C SER A 166 49.50 77.62 -11.11
N LEU A 167 50.38 77.38 -10.13
CA LEU A 167 50.57 76.05 -9.54
C LEU A 167 49.37 75.63 -8.69
N LEU A 168 48.77 76.56 -7.95
CA LEU A 168 47.56 76.32 -7.16
C LEU A 168 46.37 76.01 -8.07
N ASP A 169 46.16 76.79 -9.13
CA ASP A 169 45.09 76.59 -10.11
C ASP A 169 45.22 75.24 -10.82
N ARG A 170 46.45 74.86 -11.22
CA ARG A 170 46.72 73.54 -11.81
C ARG A 170 46.45 72.41 -10.82
N SER A 171 46.89 72.56 -9.58
CA SER A 171 46.68 71.54 -8.54
C SER A 171 45.20 71.41 -8.18
N GLN A 172 44.45 72.51 -8.15
CA GLN A 172 43.00 72.51 -7.95
C GLN A 172 42.27 71.84 -9.11
N ALA A 173 42.63 72.17 -10.36
CA ALA A 173 42.06 71.53 -11.55
C ALA A 173 42.35 70.02 -11.55
N GLN A 174 43.57 69.61 -11.21
CA GLN A 174 43.94 68.21 -11.07
C GLN A 174 43.15 67.50 -9.96
N ALA A 175 42.99 68.13 -8.79
CA ALA A 175 42.20 67.59 -7.70
C ALA A 175 40.72 67.43 -8.10
N SER A 176 40.13 68.44 -8.75
CA SER A 176 38.76 68.38 -9.27
C SER A 176 38.60 67.26 -10.29
N LYS A 177 39.56 67.10 -11.20
CA LYS A 177 39.55 66.01 -12.19
C LYS A 177 39.64 64.64 -11.52
N GLN A 178 40.51 64.50 -10.51
CA GLN A 178 40.60 63.26 -9.72
C GLN A 178 39.27 62.95 -9.01
N VAL A 179 38.60 63.95 -8.42
CA VAL A 179 37.27 63.76 -7.80
C VAL A 179 36.27 63.23 -8.82
N GLU A 180 36.20 63.82 -10.01
CA GLU A 180 35.30 63.36 -11.08
C GLU A 180 35.59 61.93 -11.53
N ASP A 181 36.87 61.58 -11.67
CA ASP A 181 37.30 60.25 -12.09
C ASP A 181 36.97 59.20 -11.00
N VAL A 182 37.14 59.55 -9.72
CA VAL A 182 36.74 58.72 -8.57
C VAL A 182 35.22 58.51 -8.57
N ILE A 183 34.42 59.57 -8.69
CA ILE A 183 32.95 59.47 -8.74
C ILE A 183 32.50 58.59 -9.91
N SER A 184 33.08 58.80 -11.10
CA SER A 184 32.76 58.03 -12.30
C SER A 184 33.09 56.55 -12.11
N LEU A 185 34.26 56.23 -11.53
CA LEU A 185 34.64 54.85 -11.25
C LEU A 185 33.71 54.20 -10.22
N VAL A 186 33.34 54.90 -9.14
CA VAL A 186 32.40 54.43 -8.11
C VAL A 186 31.06 54.05 -8.75
N ILE A 187 30.52 54.92 -9.61
CA ILE A 187 29.25 54.67 -10.31
C ILE A 187 29.36 53.47 -11.23
N ILE A 188 30.43 53.37 -12.04
CA ILE A 188 30.65 52.25 -12.97
C ILE A 188 30.76 50.92 -12.20
N LEU A 189 31.58 50.87 -11.15
CA LEU A 189 31.73 49.68 -10.31
C LEU A 189 30.42 49.31 -9.60
N GLY A 190 29.67 50.31 -9.13
CA GLY A 190 28.35 50.12 -8.54
C GLY A 190 27.35 49.48 -9.52
N ILE A 191 27.28 49.98 -10.75
CA ILE A 191 26.42 49.44 -11.81
C ILE A 191 26.84 48.00 -12.16
N ILE A 192 28.14 47.74 -12.34
CA ILE A 192 28.65 46.39 -12.64
C ILE A 192 28.28 45.41 -11.53
N THR A 193 28.43 45.82 -10.26
CA THR A 193 28.03 45.02 -9.09
C THR A 193 26.56 44.69 -9.09
N LEU A 194 25.72 45.68 -9.36
CA LEU A 194 24.28 45.52 -9.41
C LEU A 194 23.88 44.53 -10.50
N ILE A 195 24.46 44.67 -11.70
CA ILE A 195 24.20 43.78 -12.84
C ILE A 195 24.65 42.36 -12.54
N LEU A 196 25.86 42.18 -12.01
CA LEU A 196 26.39 40.85 -11.67
C LEU A 196 25.60 40.20 -10.53
N GLY A 197 25.27 40.96 -9.49
CA GLY A 197 24.44 40.50 -8.38
C GLY A 197 23.05 40.06 -8.84
N LEU A 198 22.41 40.85 -9.71
CA LEU A 198 21.11 40.52 -10.30
C LEU A 198 21.21 39.28 -11.21
N ALA A 199 22.25 39.16 -12.02
CA ALA A 199 22.49 38.00 -12.87
C ALA A 199 22.67 36.72 -12.05
N ILE A 200 23.46 36.77 -10.97
CA ILE A 200 23.67 35.65 -10.04
C ILE A 200 22.35 35.28 -9.35
N ALA A 201 21.59 36.27 -8.87
CA ALA A 201 20.30 36.05 -8.21
C ALA A 201 19.28 35.38 -9.15
N ILE A 202 19.15 35.88 -10.39
CA ILE A 202 18.25 35.28 -11.40
C ILE A 202 18.69 33.86 -11.77
N LEU A 203 20.00 33.64 -11.93
CA LEU A 203 20.55 32.33 -12.29
C LEU A 203 20.27 31.31 -11.18
N ILE A 204 20.59 31.64 -9.93
CA ILE A 204 20.35 30.76 -8.77
C ILE A 204 18.84 30.54 -8.57
N GLY A 205 18.04 31.60 -8.66
CA GLY A 205 16.58 31.52 -8.57
C GLY A 205 15.98 30.58 -9.62
N ARG A 206 16.41 30.69 -10.88
CA ARG A 206 15.96 29.78 -11.95
C ARG A 206 16.42 28.33 -11.75
N LEU A 207 17.63 28.12 -11.22
CA LEU A 207 18.17 26.78 -10.97
C LEU A 207 17.45 26.04 -9.84
N ILE A 208 16.88 26.77 -8.87
CA ILE A 208 16.22 26.18 -7.70
C ILE A 208 14.69 26.21 -7.84
N SER A 209 14.11 27.39 -8.10
CA SER A 209 12.65 27.57 -8.07
C SER A 209 11.95 26.79 -9.18
N LYS A 210 12.50 26.77 -10.41
CA LYS A 210 11.83 26.11 -11.54
C LYS A 210 11.63 24.60 -11.30
N PRO A 211 12.65 23.80 -10.93
CA PRO A 211 12.44 22.39 -10.61
C PRO A 211 11.47 22.14 -9.45
N ILE A 212 11.52 22.97 -8.40
CA ILE A 212 10.61 22.85 -7.26
C ILE A 212 9.16 23.10 -7.69
N THR A 213 8.91 24.12 -8.51
CA THR A 213 7.56 24.39 -9.03
C THR A 213 7.05 23.26 -9.93
N GLU A 214 7.90 22.65 -10.75
CA GLU A 214 7.52 21.47 -11.56
C GLU A 214 7.17 20.26 -10.68
N LEU A 215 7.95 19.99 -9.63
CA LEU A 215 7.64 18.97 -8.63
C LEU A 215 6.32 19.24 -7.91
N ALA A 216 6.06 20.49 -7.51
CA ALA A 216 4.83 20.89 -6.86
C ALA A 216 3.60 20.66 -7.75
N LYS A 217 3.67 21.06 -9.03
CA LYS A 217 2.60 20.81 -10.01
C LYS A 217 2.35 19.32 -10.25
N ALA A 218 3.42 18.52 -10.31
CA ALA A 218 3.27 17.08 -10.46
C ALA A 218 2.64 16.44 -9.21
N ALA A 219 3.02 16.90 -8.01
CA ALA A 219 2.43 16.46 -6.77
C ALA A 219 0.94 16.82 -6.69
N GLU A 220 0.56 18.02 -7.15
CA GLU A 220 -0.84 18.46 -7.25
C GLU A 220 -1.65 17.55 -8.17
N LYS A 221 -1.12 17.17 -9.34
CA LYS A 221 -1.77 16.19 -10.22
C LYS A 221 -2.01 14.85 -9.54
N ILE A 222 -0.99 14.32 -8.84
CA ILE A 222 -1.13 13.08 -8.07
C ILE A 222 -2.20 13.23 -6.98
N ALA A 223 -2.25 14.38 -6.29
CA ALA A 223 -3.26 14.66 -5.27
C ALA A 223 -4.68 14.70 -5.85
N THR A 224 -4.86 15.12 -7.11
CA THR A 224 -6.13 15.03 -7.83
C THR A 224 -6.45 13.66 -8.42
N GLY A 225 -5.59 12.65 -8.20
CA GLY A 225 -5.75 11.28 -8.70
C GLY A 225 -5.17 11.03 -10.09
N ASP A 226 -4.61 12.05 -10.76
CA ASP A 226 -3.93 11.87 -12.06
C ASP A 226 -2.51 11.33 -11.87
N LEU A 227 -2.37 10.01 -11.95
CA LEU A 227 -1.10 9.29 -11.92
C LEU A 227 -0.50 9.06 -13.31
N THR A 228 -1.03 9.66 -14.39
CA THR A 228 -0.55 9.44 -15.77
C THR A 228 0.69 10.27 -16.13
N GLY A 229 1.12 11.16 -15.23
CA GLY A 229 2.29 12.01 -15.40
C GLY A 229 3.56 11.26 -15.80
N LYS A 230 4.40 11.94 -16.59
CA LYS A 230 5.75 11.46 -16.95
C LYS A 230 6.71 11.64 -15.78
N PRO A 231 7.73 10.77 -15.64
CA PRO A 231 8.76 10.92 -14.62
C PRO A 231 9.48 12.27 -14.76
N ILE A 232 9.71 12.93 -13.63
CA ILE A 232 10.48 14.18 -13.61
C ILE A 232 11.95 13.81 -13.76
N MET A 233 12.56 14.26 -14.86
CA MET A 233 13.95 13.96 -15.20
C MET A 233 14.85 15.12 -14.78
N MET A 234 15.48 14.99 -13.61
CA MET A 234 16.50 15.94 -13.18
C MET A 234 17.90 15.42 -13.51
N LYS A 235 18.67 16.21 -14.26
CA LYS A 235 20.08 15.93 -14.60
C LYS A 235 21.07 16.28 -13.48
N SER A 236 20.58 16.71 -12.32
CA SER A 236 21.36 17.22 -11.20
C SER A 236 21.63 16.11 -10.19
N ASN A 237 22.84 16.07 -9.62
CA ASN A 237 23.23 15.10 -8.59
C ASN A 237 23.19 15.71 -7.18
N ASP A 238 22.33 16.70 -6.97
CA ASP A 238 22.14 17.41 -5.69
C ASP A 238 20.83 17.00 -5.01
N GLU A 239 20.44 17.72 -3.95
CA GLU A 239 19.22 17.45 -3.19
C GLU A 239 17.97 17.47 -4.07
N LEU A 240 17.93 18.30 -5.12
CA LEU A 240 16.80 18.33 -6.04
C LEU A 240 16.74 17.06 -6.91
N GLY A 241 17.89 16.55 -7.34
CA GLY A 241 17.97 15.26 -8.04
C GLY A 241 17.49 14.11 -7.16
N MET A 242 17.92 14.09 -5.89
CA MET A 242 17.47 13.10 -4.91
C MET A 242 15.95 13.21 -4.67
N LEU A 243 15.43 14.43 -4.46
CA LEU A 243 14.01 14.68 -4.29
C LEU A 243 13.19 14.22 -5.49
N SER A 244 13.65 14.50 -6.71
CA SER A 244 13.02 14.05 -7.95
C SER A 244 12.98 12.52 -8.07
N SER A 245 14.06 11.84 -7.69
CA SER A 245 14.12 10.38 -7.68
C SER A 245 13.13 9.77 -6.69
N SER A 246 13.14 10.26 -5.44
CA SER A 246 12.20 9.81 -4.40
C SER A 246 10.74 10.09 -4.78
N PHE A 247 10.46 11.25 -5.39
CA PHE A 247 9.13 11.60 -5.89
C PHE A 247 8.67 10.63 -6.98
N ASN A 248 9.53 10.32 -7.98
CA ASN A 248 9.19 9.37 -9.04
C ASN A 248 8.94 7.96 -8.47
N MET A 249 9.73 7.53 -7.47
CA MET A 249 9.52 6.25 -6.79
C MET A 249 8.16 6.20 -6.08
N MET A 250 7.79 7.27 -5.36
CA MET A 250 6.48 7.41 -4.73
C MET A 250 5.34 7.32 -5.76
N ALA A 251 5.44 8.08 -6.86
CA ALA A 251 4.43 8.08 -7.93
C ALA A 251 4.25 6.69 -8.56
N ASN A 252 5.36 5.97 -8.82
CA ASN A 252 5.32 4.60 -9.34
C ASN A 252 4.68 3.62 -8.36
N ASN A 253 5.01 3.72 -7.06
CA ASN A 253 4.43 2.85 -6.03
C ASN A 253 2.92 3.08 -5.89
N LEU A 254 2.47 4.34 -5.95
CA LEU A 254 1.05 4.67 -5.96
C LEU A 254 0.35 4.09 -7.19
N ARG A 255 0.93 4.25 -8.38
CA ARG A 255 0.39 3.66 -9.62
C ARG A 255 0.26 2.13 -9.52
N ALA A 256 1.29 1.45 -9.00
CA ALA A 256 1.27 0.00 -8.81
C ALA A 256 0.19 -0.43 -7.79
N LEU A 257 0.00 0.34 -6.73
CA LEU A 257 -1.07 0.12 -5.74
C LEU A 257 -2.45 0.22 -6.39
N ILE A 258 -2.72 1.25 -7.18
CA ILE A 258 -4.01 1.43 -7.87
C ILE A 258 -4.29 0.27 -8.83
N VAL A 259 -3.30 -0.19 -9.59
CA VAL A 259 -3.45 -1.36 -10.48
C VAL A 259 -3.78 -2.62 -9.68
N ARG A 260 -3.11 -2.86 -8.55
CA ARG A 260 -3.41 -4.01 -7.67
C ARG A 260 -4.80 -3.94 -7.09
N VAL A 261 -5.22 -2.77 -6.60
CA VAL A 261 -6.58 -2.56 -6.09
C VAL A 261 -7.62 -2.82 -7.18
N GLY A 262 -7.40 -2.32 -8.40
CA GLY A 262 -8.27 -2.59 -9.54
C GLY A 262 -8.42 -4.09 -9.83
N SER A 263 -7.31 -4.82 -9.92
CA SER A 263 -7.32 -6.27 -10.13
C SER A 263 -8.01 -7.03 -9.00
N SER A 264 -7.81 -6.63 -7.73
CA SER A 264 -8.54 -7.22 -6.60
C SER A 264 -10.03 -6.94 -6.65
N SER A 265 -10.45 -5.74 -7.07
CA SER A 265 -11.87 -5.41 -7.25
C SER A 265 -12.52 -6.24 -8.36
N GLU A 266 -11.83 -6.46 -9.48
CA GLU A 266 -12.30 -7.36 -10.55
C GLU A 266 -12.47 -8.80 -10.06
N GLN A 267 -11.52 -9.31 -9.28
CA GLN A 267 -11.62 -10.65 -8.70
C GLN A 267 -12.80 -10.76 -7.72
N VAL A 268 -13.01 -9.75 -6.87
CA VAL A 268 -14.17 -9.70 -5.97
C VAL A 268 -15.49 -9.67 -6.75
N ALA A 269 -15.56 -8.92 -7.85
CA ALA A 269 -16.74 -8.87 -8.71
C ALA A 269 -17.03 -10.26 -9.32
N ALA A 270 -16.02 -10.92 -9.89
CA ALA A 270 -16.16 -12.26 -10.45
C ALA A 270 -16.60 -13.30 -9.40
N SER A 271 -15.99 -13.29 -8.21
CA SER A 271 -16.42 -14.18 -7.11
C SER A 271 -17.83 -13.89 -6.62
N SER A 272 -18.28 -12.63 -6.69
CA SER A 272 -19.65 -12.26 -6.34
C SER A 272 -20.67 -12.79 -7.36
N GLU A 273 -20.33 -12.80 -8.66
CA GLU A 273 -21.14 -13.41 -9.70
C GLU A 273 -21.23 -14.94 -9.53
N GLU A 274 -20.12 -15.62 -9.26
CA GLU A 274 -20.09 -17.06 -9.00
C GLU A 274 -20.90 -17.45 -7.76
N LEU A 275 -20.81 -16.64 -6.69
CA LEU A 275 -21.61 -16.83 -5.48
C LEU A 275 -23.11 -16.64 -5.76
N SER A 276 -23.48 -15.63 -6.58
CA SER A 276 -24.87 -15.40 -6.96
C SER A 276 -25.43 -16.58 -7.76
N ALA A 277 -24.68 -17.11 -8.73
CA ALA A 277 -25.08 -18.29 -9.49
C ALA A 277 -25.21 -19.54 -8.59
N SER A 278 -24.28 -19.73 -7.65
CA SER A 278 -24.34 -20.82 -6.67
C SER A 278 -25.55 -20.72 -5.74
N ALA A 279 -25.90 -19.50 -5.32
CA ALA A 279 -27.08 -19.24 -4.50
C ALA A 279 -28.38 -19.54 -5.26
N GLU A 280 -28.47 -19.16 -6.54
CA GLU A 280 -29.61 -19.48 -7.41
C GLU A 280 -29.77 -21.00 -7.59
N GLN A 281 -28.68 -21.71 -7.87
CA GLN A 281 -28.69 -23.17 -7.96
C GLN A 281 -29.12 -23.83 -6.65
N THR A 282 -28.63 -23.33 -5.51
CA THR A 282 -29.02 -23.84 -4.18
C THR A 282 -30.50 -23.63 -3.92
N SER A 283 -31.06 -22.49 -4.35
CA SER A 283 -32.51 -22.22 -4.25
C SER A 283 -33.32 -23.24 -5.06
N LEU A 284 -32.93 -23.51 -6.32
CA LEU A 284 -33.59 -24.51 -7.16
C LEU A 284 -33.53 -25.92 -6.57
N VAL A 285 -32.37 -26.32 -6.04
CA VAL A 285 -32.21 -27.63 -5.37
C VAL A 285 -33.08 -27.70 -4.12
N THR A 286 -33.17 -26.62 -3.35
CA THR A 286 -34.02 -26.56 -2.14
C THR A 286 -35.50 -26.70 -2.50
N GLU A 287 -35.96 -26.09 -3.59
CA GLU A 287 -37.32 -26.26 -4.12
C GLU A 287 -37.59 -27.71 -4.51
N GLN A 288 -36.65 -28.37 -5.21
CA GLN A 288 -36.77 -29.79 -5.56
C GLN A 288 -36.82 -30.70 -4.33
N ILE A 289 -36.02 -30.41 -3.29
CA ILE A 289 -36.06 -31.13 -2.02
C ILE A 289 -37.44 -30.99 -1.38
N ALA A 290 -38.02 -29.78 -1.36
CA ALA A 290 -39.35 -29.55 -0.81
C ALA A 290 -40.42 -30.39 -1.55
N ILE A 291 -40.37 -30.44 -2.88
CA ILE A 291 -41.26 -31.30 -3.70
C ILE A 291 -41.09 -32.78 -3.32
N THR A 292 -39.85 -33.26 -3.25
CA THR A 292 -39.55 -34.67 -2.95
C THR A 292 -40.02 -35.03 -1.54
N ILE A 293 -39.86 -34.14 -0.56
CA ILE A 293 -40.35 -34.35 0.81
C ILE A 293 -41.88 -34.41 0.84
N GLN A 294 -42.56 -33.60 0.02
CA GLN A 294 -44.02 -33.68 -0.12
C GLN A 294 -44.46 -35.04 -0.69
N GLU A 295 -43.76 -35.57 -1.69
CA GLU A 295 -44.01 -36.91 -2.23
C GLU A 295 -43.77 -38.00 -1.18
N VAL A 296 -42.68 -37.91 -0.41
CA VAL A 296 -42.40 -38.83 0.71
C VAL A 296 -43.53 -38.80 1.73
N ALA A 297 -44.02 -37.60 2.11
CA ALA A 297 -45.15 -37.47 3.04
C ALA A 297 -46.40 -38.19 2.50
N THR A 298 -46.73 -38.01 1.21
CA THR A 298 -47.85 -38.74 0.59
C THR A 298 -47.63 -40.25 0.54
N GLY A 299 -46.39 -40.69 0.33
CA GLY A 299 -46.01 -42.11 0.37
C GLY A 299 -46.18 -42.71 1.76
N VAL A 300 -45.81 -41.97 2.81
CA VAL A 300 -46.00 -42.36 4.21
C VAL A 300 -47.47 -42.49 4.55
N ASP A 301 -48.33 -41.55 4.16
CA ASP A 301 -49.79 -41.65 4.37
C ASP A 301 -50.38 -42.91 3.72
N ARG A 302 -49.93 -43.22 2.50
CA ARG A 302 -50.33 -44.46 1.81
C ARG A 302 -49.83 -45.71 2.54
N GLN A 303 -48.61 -45.68 3.08
CA GLN A 303 -48.05 -46.78 3.84
C GLN A 303 -48.80 -47.02 5.16
N VAL A 304 -49.26 -45.96 5.82
CA VAL A 304 -50.14 -46.05 7.01
C VAL A 304 -51.47 -46.74 6.65
N THR A 305 -52.04 -46.39 5.49
CA THR A 305 -53.30 -47.00 5.02
C THR A 305 -53.10 -48.49 4.71
N LEU A 306 -52.05 -48.86 3.99
CA LEU A 306 -51.72 -50.26 3.70
C LEU A 306 -51.42 -51.07 4.97
N ALA A 307 -50.75 -50.48 5.95
CA ALA A 307 -50.52 -51.13 7.23
C ALA A 307 -51.85 -51.40 7.96
N HIS A 308 -52.79 -50.46 7.92
CA HIS A 308 -54.12 -50.63 8.50
C HIS A 308 -54.91 -51.77 7.83
N GLU A 309 -54.92 -51.83 6.50
CA GLU A 309 -55.52 -52.93 5.73
C GLU A 309 -54.85 -54.28 6.04
N GLY A 310 -53.52 -54.29 6.19
CA GLY A 310 -52.76 -55.47 6.61
C GLY A 310 -53.16 -55.97 8.01
N PHE A 311 -53.32 -55.06 8.97
CA PHE A 311 -53.83 -55.41 10.30
C PHE A 311 -55.25 -56.00 10.23
N GLN A 312 -56.12 -55.44 9.40
CA GLN A 312 -57.47 -55.97 9.22
C GLN A 312 -57.43 -57.38 8.61
N THR A 313 -56.61 -57.61 7.60
CA THR A 313 -56.43 -58.93 6.99
C THR A 313 -55.90 -59.94 8.01
N ILE A 314 -54.92 -59.57 8.82
CA ILE A 314 -54.39 -60.42 9.90
C ILE A 314 -55.50 -60.74 10.93
N HIS A 315 -56.33 -59.76 11.26
CA HIS A 315 -57.46 -59.96 12.17
C HIS A 315 -58.47 -60.97 11.62
N GLU A 316 -58.82 -60.85 10.34
CA GLU A 316 -59.70 -61.82 9.64
C GLU A 316 -59.07 -63.22 9.58
N MET A 317 -57.76 -63.32 9.31
CA MET A 317 -57.05 -64.61 9.38
C MET A 317 -57.10 -65.21 10.78
N ALA A 318 -56.94 -64.41 11.84
CA ALA A 318 -56.99 -64.91 13.21
C ALA A 318 -58.36 -65.52 13.55
N ILE A 319 -59.45 -64.88 13.10
CA ILE A 319 -60.81 -65.42 13.19
C ILE A 319 -60.91 -66.72 12.40
N GLY A 320 -60.39 -66.76 11.16
CA GLY A 320 -60.34 -67.96 10.34
C GLY A 320 -59.60 -69.13 10.99
N PHE A 321 -58.45 -68.87 11.63
CA PHE A 321 -57.69 -69.88 12.37
C PHE A 321 -58.45 -70.42 13.59
N GLN A 322 -59.18 -69.56 14.32
CA GLN A 322 -60.04 -70.01 15.42
C GLN A 322 -61.14 -70.95 14.90
N GLN A 323 -61.76 -70.62 13.77
CA GLN A 323 -62.75 -71.48 13.12
C GLN A 323 -62.15 -72.83 12.70
N ILE A 324 -60.95 -72.82 12.11
CA ILE A 324 -60.24 -74.04 11.70
C ILE A 324 -59.90 -74.91 12.93
N ALA A 325 -59.42 -74.30 14.02
CA ALA A 325 -59.14 -75.01 15.25
C ALA A 325 -60.41 -75.68 15.83
N ALA A 326 -61.53 -74.95 15.88
CA ALA A 326 -62.81 -75.48 16.33
C ALA A 326 -63.30 -76.64 15.43
N ASN A 327 -63.20 -76.50 14.11
CA ASN A 327 -63.55 -77.55 13.16
C ASN A 327 -62.66 -78.78 13.33
N THR A 328 -61.34 -78.59 13.52
CA THR A 328 -60.38 -79.69 13.73
C THR A 328 -60.70 -80.45 15.02
N GLN A 329 -61.05 -79.75 16.10
CA GLN A 329 -61.49 -80.37 17.36
C GLN A 329 -62.78 -81.19 17.16
N SER A 330 -63.73 -80.67 16.38
CA SER A 330 -64.97 -81.37 16.03
C SER A 330 -64.70 -82.63 15.20
N VAL A 331 -63.84 -82.53 14.17
CA VAL A 331 -63.41 -83.67 13.35
C VAL A 331 -62.71 -84.72 14.20
N SER A 332 -61.81 -84.32 15.11
CA SER A 332 -61.13 -85.25 16.03
C SER A 332 -62.14 -85.98 16.93
N ALA A 333 -63.14 -85.29 17.46
CA ALA A 333 -64.19 -85.90 18.28
C ALA A 333 -65.03 -86.91 17.45
N LYS A 334 -65.38 -86.54 16.22
CA LYS A 334 -66.13 -87.42 15.29
C LYS A 334 -65.32 -88.64 14.86
N ALA A 335 -64.01 -88.48 14.65
CA ALA A 335 -63.11 -89.60 14.35
C ALA A 335 -63.00 -90.57 15.53
N ALA A 336 -62.93 -90.05 16.77
CA ALA A 336 -62.95 -90.88 17.97
C ALA A 336 -64.28 -91.66 18.10
N GLU A 337 -65.42 -91.01 17.89
CA GLU A 337 -66.75 -91.65 17.87
C GLU A 337 -66.83 -92.75 16.78
N ALA A 338 -66.32 -92.48 15.58
CA ALA A 338 -66.28 -93.46 14.50
C ALA A 338 -65.39 -94.67 14.85
N SER A 339 -64.24 -94.44 15.48
CA SER A 339 -63.34 -95.51 15.96
C SER A 339 -64.03 -96.37 17.02
N GLU A 340 -64.75 -95.78 17.96
CA GLU A 340 -65.50 -96.51 18.99
C GLU A 340 -66.60 -97.38 18.38
N LYS A 341 -67.37 -96.84 17.43
CA LYS A 341 -68.37 -97.62 16.68
C LYS A 341 -67.75 -98.76 15.89
N ALA A 342 -66.57 -98.55 15.29
CA ALA A 342 -65.85 -99.61 14.58
C ALA A 342 -65.41 -100.75 15.53
N ILE A 343 -64.96 -100.42 16.75
CA ILE A 343 -64.62 -101.42 17.78
C ILE A 343 -65.86 -102.22 18.19
N SER A 344 -66.97 -101.55 18.51
CA SER A 344 -68.23 -102.21 18.86
C SER A 344 -68.79 -103.07 17.72
N GLY A 345 -68.66 -102.60 16.48
CA GLY A 345 -68.99 -103.37 15.28
C GLY A 345 -68.13 -104.63 15.15
N ASN A 346 -66.83 -104.54 15.45
CA ASN A 346 -65.93 -105.68 15.44
C ASN A 346 -66.28 -106.73 16.52
N GLU A 347 -66.67 -106.30 17.72
CA GLU A 347 -67.18 -107.22 18.77
C GLU A 347 -68.46 -107.93 18.33
N SER A 348 -69.37 -107.21 17.65
CA SER A 348 -70.59 -107.79 17.10
C SER A 348 -70.29 -108.85 16.03
N ILE A 349 -69.31 -108.58 15.15
CA ILE A 349 -68.81 -109.55 14.16
C ILE A 349 -68.22 -110.78 14.86
N GLN A 350 -67.39 -110.61 15.89
CA GLN A 350 -66.83 -111.76 16.63
C GLN A 350 -67.92 -112.62 17.28
N THR A 351 -68.96 -111.98 17.83
CA THR A 351 -70.13 -112.67 18.39
C THR A 351 -70.86 -113.47 17.31
N ALA A 352 -71.06 -112.89 16.13
CA ALA A 352 -71.69 -113.58 14.99
C ALA A 352 -70.85 -114.77 14.50
N VAL A 353 -69.51 -114.65 14.46
CA VAL A 353 -68.60 -115.76 14.14
C VAL A 353 -68.71 -116.89 15.16
N ALA A 354 -68.78 -116.56 16.46
CA ALA A 354 -68.98 -117.56 17.51
C ALA A 354 -70.33 -118.30 17.37
N GLN A 355 -71.41 -117.58 17.03
CA GLN A 355 -72.70 -118.20 16.73
C GLN A 355 -72.66 -119.09 15.48
N MET A 356 -71.98 -118.66 14.41
CA MET A 356 -71.78 -119.49 13.21
C MET A 356 -71.05 -120.80 13.52
N ASN A 357 -70.05 -120.77 14.41
CA ASN A 357 -69.37 -122.00 14.85
C ASN A 357 -70.32 -122.93 15.64
N ALA A 358 -71.15 -122.39 16.53
CA ALA A 358 -72.15 -123.19 17.24
C ALA A 358 -73.20 -123.80 16.30
N ILE A 359 -73.60 -123.06 15.25
CA ILE A 359 -74.47 -123.59 14.19
C ILE A 359 -73.75 -124.74 13.46
N ASN A 360 -72.48 -124.59 13.11
CA ASN A 360 -71.72 -125.65 12.46
C ASN A 360 -71.63 -126.93 13.31
N ASP A 361 -71.43 -126.81 14.62
CA ASP A 361 -71.39 -127.96 15.54
C ASP A 361 -72.75 -128.67 15.62
N THR A 362 -73.85 -127.91 15.70
CA THR A 362 -75.21 -128.49 15.72
C THR A 362 -75.58 -129.17 14.40
N VAL A 363 -75.16 -128.63 13.26
CA VAL A 363 -75.37 -129.25 11.94
C VAL A 363 -74.56 -130.54 11.79
N SER A 364 -73.31 -130.58 12.29
CA SER A 364 -72.52 -131.81 12.35
C SER A 364 -73.19 -132.88 13.21
N GLY A 365 -73.72 -132.51 14.39
CA GLY A 365 -74.48 -133.44 15.24
C GLY A 365 -75.74 -133.98 14.57
N LEU A 366 -76.44 -133.16 13.79
CA LEU A 366 -77.59 -133.58 12.98
C LEU A 366 -77.20 -134.63 11.92
N ALA A 367 -76.04 -134.50 11.28
CA ALA A 367 -75.57 -135.46 10.28
C ALA A 367 -75.30 -136.85 10.90
N GLU A 368 -74.81 -136.91 12.14
CA GLU A 368 -74.56 -138.15 12.88
C GLU A 368 -75.87 -138.89 13.20
N VAL A 369 -76.89 -138.17 13.66
CA VAL A 369 -78.23 -138.72 13.94
C VAL A 369 -78.88 -139.27 12.66
N ILE A 370 -78.73 -138.59 11.51
CA ILE A 370 -79.23 -139.06 10.22
C ILE A 370 -78.53 -140.37 9.80
N SER A 371 -77.22 -140.49 10.03
CA SER A 371 -76.47 -141.71 9.74
C SER A 371 -76.91 -142.89 10.62
N GLU A 372 -77.27 -142.63 11.87
CA GLU A 372 -77.78 -143.67 12.78
C GLU A 372 -79.17 -144.17 12.35
N LEU A 373 -80.02 -143.26 11.85
CA LEU A 373 -81.35 -143.58 11.31
C LEU A 373 -81.29 -144.44 10.03
N ASP A 374 -80.29 -144.20 9.16
CA ASP A 374 -80.02 -145.04 7.98
C ASP A 374 -79.69 -146.50 8.37
N GLY A 375 -78.86 -146.66 9.40
CA GLY A 375 -78.52 -147.99 9.96
C GLY A 375 -79.74 -148.74 10.51
N LYS A 376 -80.64 -148.05 11.23
CA LYS A 376 -81.90 -148.62 11.74
C LYS A 376 -82.84 -149.04 10.61
N SER A 377 -82.91 -148.27 9.52
CA SER A 377 -83.79 -148.56 8.39
C SER A 377 -83.35 -149.80 7.61
N ASN A 378 -82.03 -150.03 7.47
CA ASN A 378 -81.49 -151.25 6.87
C ASN A 378 -81.78 -152.52 7.70
N GLN A 379 -81.74 -152.43 9.03
CA GLN A 379 -82.12 -153.56 9.90
C GLN A 379 -83.58 -153.97 9.73
N ILE A 380 -84.49 -153.01 9.56
CA ILE A 380 -85.91 -153.29 9.31
C ILE A 380 -86.09 -154.06 7.99
N ASN A 381 -85.35 -153.68 6.94
CA ASN A 381 -85.48 -154.31 5.63
C ASN A 381 -85.05 -155.79 5.63
N ASN A 382 -84.02 -156.14 6.40
CA ASN A 382 -83.60 -157.54 6.60
C ASN A 382 -84.66 -158.39 7.30
N ILE A 383 -85.39 -157.84 8.28
CA ILE A 383 -86.46 -158.56 8.99
C ILE A 383 -87.63 -158.86 8.04
N VAL A 384 -87.99 -157.92 7.17
CA VAL A 384 -89.05 -158.12 6.15
C VAL A 384 -88.68 -159.22 5.16
N GLY A 385 -87.40 -159.34 4.79
CA GLY A 385 -86.90 -160.43 3.95
C GLY A 385 -87.16 -161.82 4.56
N VAL A 386 -86.84 -162.00 5.83
CA VAL A 386 -87.02 -163.29 6.55
C VAL A 386 -88.50 -163.67 6.68
N ILE A 387 -89.39 -162.70 6.91
CA ILE A 387 -90.85 -162.96 7.01
C ILE A 387 -91.42 -163.44 5.67
N THR A 388 -90.91 -162.92 4.55
CA THR A 388 -91.36 -163.28 3.21
C THR A 388 -90.98 -164.73 2.86
N GLU A 389 -89.81 -165.17 3.30
CA GLU A 389 -89.31 -166.54 3.09
C GLU A 389 -90.09 -167.59 3.91
N LEU A 390 -90.42 -167.27 5.16
CA LEU A 390 -91.27 -168.12 6.03
C LEU A 390 -92.70 -168.30 5.48
N SER A 391 -93.26 -167.27 4.83
CA SER A 391 -94.61 -167.34 4.25
C SER A 391 -94.65 -168.23 2.99
N ALA A 392 -93.58 -168.23 2.19
CA ALA A 392 -93.47 -169.08 1.00
C ALA A 392 -93.35 -170.57 1.35
N GLN A 393 -92.61 -170.90 2.41
CA GLN A 393 -92.38 -172.29 2.84
C GLN A 393 -93.66 -172.94 3.40
N THR A 394 -94.51 -172.15 4.06
CA THR A 394 -95.78 -172.63 4.61
C THR A 394 -96.80 -172.94 3.51
N ASN A 395 -96.87 -172.08 2.48
CA ASN A 395 -97.77 -172.28 1.32
C ASN A 395 -97.49 -173.58 0.55
N LEU A 396 -96.22 -174.00 0.47
CA LEU A 396 -95.81 -175.20 -0.25
C LEU A 396 -96.12 -176.52 0.49
N LEU A 397 -96.14 -176.52 1.82
CA LEU A 397 -96.54 -177.71 2.59
C LEU A 397 -98.04 -178.00 2.45
N SER A 398 -98.86 -176.95 2.40
CA SER A 398 -100.33 -177.08 2.32
C SER A 398 -100.80 -177.63 0.98
N LEU A 399 -100.09 -177.33 -0.12
CA LEU A 399 -100.50 -177.73 -1.47
C LEU A 399 -100.21 -179.21 -1.78
N ASN A 400 -99.09 -179.75 -1.29
CA ASN A 400 -98.77 -181.17 -1.50
C ASN A 400 -99.68 -182.11 -0.70
N ALA A 401 -100.23 -181.67 0.43
CA ALA A 401 -101.22 -182.45 1.17
C ALA A 401 -102.60 -182.51 0.45
N ALA A 402 -102.95 -181.46 -0.31
CA ALA A 402 -104.23 -181.38 -1.02
C ALA A 402 -104.25 -182.21 -2.33
N ILE A 403 -103.10 -182.39 -2.99
CA ILE A 403 -103.04 -183.09 -4.27
C ILE A 403 -103.20 -184.60 -4.13
N GLU A 404 -102.73 -185.20 -3.03
CA GLU A 404 -102.80 -186.67 -2.88
C GLU A 404 -104.19 -187.18 -2.45
N ALA A 405 -105.08 -186.29 -1.99
CA ALA A 405 -106.44 -186.64 -1.58
C ALA A 405 -107.45 -186.74 -2.73
N ALA A 406 -107.19 -186.16 -3.90
CA ALA A 406 -108.24 -185.93 -4.91
C ALA A 406 -108.21 -186.89 -6.12
N ARG A 407 -107.18 -187.74 -6.30
CA ARG A 407 -107.05 -188.43 -7.60
C ARG A 407 -107.68 -189.80 -7.73
N LEU A 408 -107.80 -190.69 -6.74
CA LEU A 408 -108.36 -192.03 -7.00
C LEU A 408 -109.15 -192.65 -5.82
N ARG A 409 -110.40 -192.23 -5.62
CA ARG A 409 -111.49 -193.15 -5.23
C ARG A 409 -112.62 -193.04 -6.27
N GLY A 410 -112.45 -193.88 -7.29
CA GLY A 410 -113.35 -194.18 -8.40
C GLY A 410 -112.58 -195.08 -9.37
N CYS A 411 -112.10 -196.27 -8.98
CA CYS A 411 -112.88 -197.38 -8.42
C CYS A 411 -112.37 -197.95 -7.08
N ARG A 412 -113.36 -198.47 -6.34
CA ARG A 412 -113.34 -199.55 -5.33
C ARG A 412 -113.22 -199.17 -3.84
N HIS A 413 -114.39 -199.28 -3.23
CA HIS A 413 -114.74 -199.78 -1.90
C HIS A 413 -114.28 -199.08 -0.62
N ARG A 414 -115.35 -198.71 0.11
CA ARG A 414 -115.68 -199.04 1.51
C ARG A 414 -114.82 -198.47 2.64
N GLY A 415 -115.55 -198.16 3.70
CA GLY A 415 -115.07 -198.14 5.07
C GLY A 415 -114.60 -196.75 5.45
N THR A 416 -115.36 -196.00 6.25
CA THR A 416 -115.57 -196.13 7.71
C THR A 416 -114.42 -195.54 8.52
N GLU A 417 -114.84 -194.69 9.45
CA GLU A 417 -114.33 -194.58 10.82
C GLU A 417 -112.94 -193.96 11.06
N ALA A 418 -113.02 -192.81 11.73
CA ALA A 418 -112.57 -192.58 13.10
C ALA A 418 -111.15 -192.02 13.36
N VAL A 419 -111.15 -190.79 13.94
CA VAL A 419 -110.48 -190.41 15.22
C VAL A 419 -108.91 -190.38 15.16
N PRO A 420 -108.13 -189.87 16.14
CA PRO A 420 -108.10 -188.63 16.96
C PRO A 420 -106.76 -187.82 16.82
N ALA A 421 -106.61 -186.72 17.58
CA ALA A 421 -105.52 -186.44 18.56
C ALA A 421 -104.81 -185.06 18.47
N ILE A 422 -105.07 -184.24 19.51
CA ILE A 422 -104.16 -183.45 20.38
C ILE A 422 -102.86 -182.86 19.77
N PHE A 423 -102.80 -181.54 19.57
CA PHE A 423 -102.24 -180.51 20.49
C PHE A 423 -102.62 -179.11 20.01
#